data_AF-A0A8H7XIB5-F1
#
_entry.id   AF-A0A8H7XIB5-F1
#
_cell.length_a   1.000
_cell.length_b   1.000
_cell.length_c   1.000
_cell.angle_alpha   90.00
_cell.angle_beta   90.00
_cell.angle_gamma   90.00
#
_symmetry.space_group_name_H-M   'P 1'
#
loop_
_entity.id
_entity.type
_entity.pdbx_description
1 polymer ?
#
loop_
_entity_poly.entity_id
_entity_poly.type
_entity_poly.pdbx_seq_one_letter_code
_entity_poly.pdbx_strand_id
1 'polypeptide(L)'
;MTSRGVDFVVCTGPSSLDSSLVNSLQLNSMTLTKGPKQTEFYIMAPQRYSSDSSDASPLGQPLKFEFSGRTAKNRFLKAAMTERISSWDPKDFKARGIPSKNLINVYKRWGEGGYGSILTGNIMIEYDQLEAMGNPIIPLELEISGPRFEAFKELATAAKAHGSLIVGQVSHPGRQVENRIQKNPISASDIQLEG
;
A
#
# COMPACT_ATOMS: atom_id res chain seq x y z
N MET A 1 6.08 -2.61 -35.53
CA MET A 1 6.29 -2.17 -34.13
C MET A 1 5.14 -2.68 -33.31
N THR A 2 5.33 -3.74 -32.52
CA THR A 2 4.27 -4.40 -31.76
C THR A 2 4.09 -3.70 -30.41
N SER A 3 2.95 -3.03 -30.24
CA SER A 3 2.50 -2.45 -28.98
C SER A 3 2.24 -3.57 -27.97
N ARG A 4 3.07 -3.67 -26.94
CA ARG A 4 2.78 -4.55 -25.79
C ARG A 4 1.95 -3.75 -24.79
N GLY A 5 0.64 -3.99 -24.81
CA GLY A 5 -0.30 -3.49 -23.83
C GLY A 5 0.11 -3.85 -22.40
N VAL A 6 -0.19 -2.97 -21.47
CA VAL A 6 0.03 -3.18 -20.04
C VAL A 6 -1.25 -3.84 -19.50
N ASP A 7 -1.20 -5.14 -19.27
CA ASP A 7 -2.32 -5.87 -18.69
C ASP A 7 -2.33 -5.68 -17.17
N PHE A 8 -3.44 -5.13 -16.65
CA PHE A 8 -3.72 -5.05 -15.22
C PHE A 8 -4.56 -6.26 -14.81
N VAL A 9 -4.12 -6.98 -13.77
CA VAL A 9 -4.88 -8.07 -13.16
C VAL A 9 -5.46 -7.56 -11.85
N VAL A 10 -6.79 -7.54 -11.75
CA VAL A 10 -7.53 -7.14 -10.54
C VAL A 10 -7.88 -8.40 -9.76
N CYS A 11 -7.41 -8.49 -8.51
CA CYS A 11 -7.82 -9.53 -7.57
C CYS A 11 -8.57 -8.88 -6.42
N THR A 12 -9.87 -9.18 -6.27
CA THR A 12 -10.67 -8.83 -5.09
C THR A 12 -10.83 -10.06 -4.20
N GLY A 13 -10.48 -9.94 -2.92
CA GLY A 13 -10.70 -10.96 -1.90
C GLY A 13 -11.57 -10.41 -0.76
N PRO A 14 -12.35 -11.26 -0.06
CA PRO A 14 -13.25 -10.81 0.98
C PRO A 14 -12.50 -10.43 2.28
N SER A 15 -12.91 -9.33 2.88
CA SER A 15 -12.40 -8.79 4.15
C SER A 15 -13.22 -9.30 5.33
N SER A 16 -12.65 -10.18 6.15
CA SER A 16 -13.12 -10.38 7.53
C SER A 16 -11.95 -10.73 8.44
N LEU A 17 -11.49 -9.74 9.20
CA LEU A 17 -10.64 -9.93 10.37
C LEU A 17 -11.34 -9.28 11.58
N ASP A 18 -11.53 -10.11 12.59
CA ASP A 18 -12.12 -9.85 13.91
C ASP A 18 -11.33 -8.75 14.66
N SER A 19 -12.05 -7.78 15.21
CA SER A 19 -11.55 -6.51 15.79
C SER A 19 -11.24 -6.57 17.30
N SER A 20 -11.12 -7.76 17.91
CA SER A 20 -11.08 -7.89 19.37
C SER A 20 -9.70 -7.82 20.07
N LEU A 21 -8.61 -7.39 19.41
CA LEU A 21 -7.26 -7.44 20.01
C LEU A 21 -6.41 -6.16 19.99
N VAL A 22 -7.00 -4.98 19.81
CA VAL A 22 -6.24 -3.73 19.87
C VAL A 22 -6.86 -2.77 20.88
N ASN A 23 -6.43 -2.84 22.14
CA ASN A 23 -6.39 -1.68 23.03
C ASN A 23 -5.66 -1.98 24.36
N SER A 24 -4.49 -1.37 24.53
CA SER A 24 -4.15 -0.52 25.70
C SER A 24 -2.63 -0.40 25.87
N LEU A 25 -2.04 0.61 25.25
CA LEU A 25 -0.76 1.18 25.68
C LEU A 25 -0.93 2.69 25.74
N GLN A 26 -1.54 3.16 26.84
CA GLN A 26 -1.41 4.56 27.25
C GLN A 26 -0.09 4.71 27.99
N LEU A 27 0.87 5.40 27.37
CA LEU A 27 1.98 6.01 28.09
C LEU A 27 1.44 7.22 28.86
N ASN A 28 1.24 7.07 30.17
CA ASN A 28 1.14 8.20 31.07
C ASN A 28 2.48 8.35 31.82
N SER A 29 3.25 9.36 31.46
CA SER A 29 4.35 9.85 32.29
C SER A 29 3.75 10.56 33.52
N MET A 30 3.81 9.94 34.69
CA MET A 30 3.45 10.58 35.95
C MET A 30 4.68 10.67 36.85
N THR A 31 4.99 11.90 37.25
CA THR A 31 6.08 12.30 38.12
C THR A 31 5.96 11.63 39.49
N LEU A 32 7.02 10.93 39.91
CA LEU A 32 7.12 10.23 41.19
C LEU A 32 7.39 11.19 42.36
N THR A 33 6.42 11.36 43.26
CA THR A 33 6.67 11.80 44.65
C THR A 33 7.15 10.62 45.49
N LYS A 34 8.25 10.81 46.22
CA LYS A 34 8.93 9.80 47.05
C LYS A 34 8.00 9.16 48.10
N GLY A 35 7.87 7.84 48.06
CA GLY A 35 7.30 6.99 49.11
C GLY A 35 7.96 5.60 49.11
N PRO A 36 8.11 4.91 50.26
CA PRO A 36 8.97 3.74 50.37
C PRO A 36 8.20 2.47 50.04
N LYS A 37 8.53 1.85 48.89
CA LYS A 37 8.56 0.42 48.57
C LYS A 37 8.57 0.29 47.04
N GLN A 38 9.76 0.06 46.49
CA GLN A 38 9.93 -0.30 45.07
C GLN A 38 9.28 -1.67 44.86
N THR A 39 8.07 -1.68 44.30
CA THR A 39 7.53 -2.87 43.65
C THR A 39 8.11 -2.89 42.24
N GLU A 40 9.15 -3.67 42.00
CA GLU A 40 9.64 -3.93 40.64
C GLU A 40 8.54 -4.68 39.87
N PHE A 41 7.91 -4.00 38.92
CA PHE A 41 7.03 -4.64 37.95
C PHE A 41 7.93 -5.39 36.94
N TYR A 42 8.12 -6.69 37.17
CA TYR A 42 8.82 -7.57 36.24
C TYR A 42 7.94 -7.79 35.00
N ILE A 43 8.21 -7.03 33.94
CA ILE A 43 7.57 -7.22 32.63
C ILE A 43 8.20 -8.48 32.00
N MET A 44 7.51 -9.62 32.08
CA MET A 44 7.92 -10.81 31.35
C MET A 44 7.83 -10.54 29.85
N ALA A 45 8.94 -10.73 29.13
CA ALA A 45 8.89 -10.71 27.68
C ALA A 45 7.89 -11.78 27.20
N PRO A 46 7.05 -11.47 26.18
CA PRO A 46 6.12 -12.44 25.65
C PRO A 46 6.85 -13.69 25.18
N GLN A 47 6.30 -14.86 25.52
CA GLN A 47 6.90 -16.14 25.17
C GLN A 47 7.02 -16.28 23.65
N ARG A 48 8.25 -16.42 23.15
CA ARG A 48 8.49 -16.72 21.74
C ARG A 48 8.22 -18.20 21.49
N TYR A 49 7.39 -18.50 20.50
CA TYR A 49 7.23 -19.87 20.00
C TYR A 49 8.52 -20.26 19.27
N SER A 50 9.15 -21.36 19.70
CA SER A 50 10.27 -21.96 18.98
C SER A 50 9.74 -22.75 17.78
N SER A 51 10.37 -22.58 16.63
CA SER A 51 10.14 -23.39 15.44
C SER A 51 11.47 -23.99 14.98
N ASP A 52 11.42 -25.18 14.39
CA ASP A 52 12.59 -25.77 13.75
C ASP A 52 13.04 -24.92 12.55
N SER A 53 14.34 -24.89 12.31
CA SER A 53 14.89 -24.25 11.11
C SER A 53 14.43 -25.02 9.87
N SER A 54 13.81 -24.33 8.92
CA SER A 54 13.39 -24.88 7.62
C SER A 54 14.26 -24.34 6.49
N ASP A 55 14.41 -25.10 5.40
CA ASP A 55 15.12 -24.63 4.21
C ASP A 55 14.33 -23.52 3.50
N ALA A 56 14.97 -22.37 3.31
CA ALA A 56 14.40 -21.19 2.65
C ALA A 56 14.62 -21.17 1.13
N SER A 57 15.37 -22.13 0.57
CA SER A 57 15.64 -22.23 -0.88
C SER A 57 14.39 -22.16 -1.78
N PRO A 58 13.19 -22.66 -1.38
CA PRO A 58 11.98 -22.54 -2.20
C PRO A 58 11.54 -21.10 -2.46
N LEU A 59 11.87 -20.15 -1.56
CA LEU A 59 11.51 -18.73 -1.73
C LEU A 59 12.27 -18.08 -2.89
N GLY A 60 13.47 -18.57 -3.21
CA GLY A 60 14.28 -18.10 -4.33
C GLY A 60 13.84 -18.63 -5.70
N GLN A 61 12.96 -19.62 -5.74
CA GLN A 61 12.54 -20.27 -6.98
C GLN A 61 11.51 -19.43 -7.75
N PRO A 62 11.55 -19.42 -9.09
CA PRO A 62 10.53 -18.77 -9.90
C PRO A 62 9.11 -19.25 -9.57
N LEU A 63 8.14 -18.34 -9.71
CA LEU A 63 6.71 -18.63 -9.51
C LEU A 63 5.95 -18.28 -10.79
N LYS A 64 5.41 -19.30 -11.46
CA LYS A 64 4.53 -19.14 -12.61
C LYS A 64 3.09 -18.94 -12.14
N PHE A 65 2.43 -17.90 -12.65
CA PHE A 65 1.01 -17.64 -12.42
C PHE A 65 0.19 -18.26 -13.55
N GLU A 66 -0.43 -19.42 -13.30
CA GLU A 66 -1.02 -20.26 -14.35
C GLU A 66 -2.02 -19.53 -15.24
N PHE A 67 -2.94 -18.75 -14.67
CA PHE A 67 -3.97 -18.05 -15.46
C PHE A 67 -3.42 -16.90 -16.31
N SER A 68 -2.39 -16.20 -15.85
CA SER A 68 -1.83 -15.04 -16.58
C SER A 68 -0.68 -15.41 -17.51
N GLY A 69 -0.09 -16.61 -17.34
CA GLY A 69 1.14 -17.03 -18.02
C GLY A 69 2.39 -16.25 -17.63
N ARG A 70 2.30 -15.28 -16.71
CA ARG A 70 3.45 -14.50 -16.22
C ARG A 70 4.24 -15.30 -15.20
N THR A 71 5.54 -15.05 -15.11
CA THR A 71 6.44 -15.69 -14.15
C THR A 71 7.18 -14.64 -13.34
N ALA A 72 7.07 -14.69 -12.01
CA ALA A 72 7.93 -13.94 -11.11
C ALA A 72 9.26 -14.69 -10.94
N LYS A 73 10.38 -13.96 -10.88
CA LYS A 73 11.72 -14.54 -10.75
C LYS A 73 12.00 -15.22 -9.41
N ASN A 74 11.22 -14.91 -8.37
CA ASN A 74 11.26 -15.52 -7.05
C ASN A 74 9.91 -15.29 -6.32
N ARG A 75 9.78 -15.79 -5.09
CA ARG A 75 8.54 -15.72 -4.29
C ARG A 75 8.48 -14.54 -3.33
N PHE A 76 9.39 -13.57 -3.45
CA PHE A 76 9.35 -12.36 -2.64
C PHE A 76 8.41 -11.33 -3.25
N LEU A 77 7.50 -10.83 -2.42
CA LEU A 77 6.52 -9.82 -2.77
C LEU A 77 6.79 -8.55 -1.96
N LYS A 78 6.97 -7.41 -2.63
CA LYS A 78 6.76 -6.11 -1.98
C LYS A 78 5.26 -5.88 -1.92
N ALA A 79 4.71 -5.89 -0.69
CA ALA A 79 3.29 -5.68 -0.45
C ALA A 79 2.85 -4.23 -0.77
N ALA A 80 1.55 -4.03 -0.92
CA ALA A 80 0.98 -2.71 -1.10
C ALA A 80 1.24 -1.84 0.15
N MET A 81 1.52 -0.55 -0.05
CA MET A 81 1.79 0.41 1.01
C MET A 81 1.17 1.76 0.66
N THR A 82 0.69 2.53 1.63
CA THR A 82 0.27 3.92 1.37
C THR A 82 1.48 4.85 1.49
N GLU A 83 2.09 5.23 0.37
CA GLU A 83 3.33 6.02 0.41
C GLU A 83 3.09 7.53 0.64
N ARG A 84 1.89 8.05 0.32
CA ARG A 84 1.46 9.45 0.55
C ARG A 84 2.40 10.53 -0.04
N ILE A 85 3.06 10.23 -1.15
CA ILE A 85 4.07 11.11 -1.79
C ILE A 85 3.77 11.46 -3.26
N SER A 86 2.56 11.21 -3.76
CA SER A 86 2.09 11.81 -5.01
C SER A 86 1.72 13.28 -4.81
N SER A 87 1.54 14.02 -5.90
CA SER A 87 1.12 15.42 -5.83
C SER A 87 -0.19 15.60 -5.07
N TRP A 88 -0.33 16.75 -4.39
CA TRP A 88 -1.54 17.12 -3.68
C TRP A 88 -1.79 18.61 -3.87
N ASP A 89 -3.03 18.96 -4.21
CA ASP A 89 -3.49 20.34 -4.27
C ASP A 89 -4.88 20.44 -3.62
N PRO A 90 -5.09 21.35 -2.65
CA PRO A 90 -6.36 21.47 -1.96
C PRO A 90 -7.50 22.01 -2.86
N LYS A 91 -7.19 22.68 -3.97
CA LYS A 91 -8.16 23.36 -4.85
C LYS A 91 -8.23 22.74 -6.24
N ASP A 92 -7.09 22.43 -6.86
CA ASP A 92 -7.05 21.81 -8.19
C ASP A 92 -7.04 20.28 -8.09
N PHE A 93 -8.21 19.69 -8.30
CA PHE A 93 -8.39 18.24 -8.18
C PHE A 93 -7.60 17.50 -9.27
N LYS A 94 -7.49 18.07 -10.48
CA LYS A 94 -6.75 17.45 -11.59
C LYS A 94 -5.25 17.45 -11.38
N ALA A 95 -4.72 18.30 -10.48
CA ALA A 95 -3.32 18.29 -10.08
C ALA A 95 -2.99 17.24 -9.00
N ARG A 96 -3.98 16.58 -8.39
CA ARG A 96 -3.76 15.56 -7.33
C ARG A 96 -3.30 14.22 -7.89
N GLY A 97 -2.50 13.48 -7.12
CA GLY A 97 -2.20 12.07 -7.37
C GLY A 97 -1.34 11.79 -8.60
N ILE A 98 -0.61 12.78 -9.11
CA ILE A 98 0.42 12.58 -10.12
C ILE A 98 1.65 12.01 -9.40
N PRO A 99 2.20 10.85 -9.82
CA PRO A 99 3.40 10.29 -9.22
C PRO A 99 4.54 11.31 -9.20
N SER A 100 5.10 11.56 -8.02
CA SER A 100 6.26 12.46 -7.88
C SER A 100 7.55 11.73 -8.25
N LYS A 101 8.62 12.50 -8.50
CA LYS A 101 9.97 11.94 -8.67
C LYS A 101 10.42 11.10 -7.47
N ASN A 102 10.00 11.47 -6.26
CA ASN A 102 10.31 10.71 -5.06
C ASN A 102 9.59 9.36 -5.05
N LEU A 103 8.32 9.32 -5.47
CA LEU A 103 7.59 8.06 -5.61
C LEU A 103 8.27 7.16 -6.65
N ILE A 104 8.61 7.71 -7.83
CA ILE A 104 9.33 6.98 -8.88
C ILE A 104 10.65 6.41 -8.34
N ASN A 105 11.41 7.19 -7.57
CA ASN A 105 12.66 6.73 -6.97
C ASN A 105 12.44 5.59 -5.96
N VAL A 106 11.39 5.63 -5.14
CA VAL A 106 11.04 4.52 -4.23
C VAL A 106 10.77 3.23 -5.02
N TYR A 107 9.96 3.30 -6.08
CA TYR A 107 9.66 2.15 -6.92
C TYR A 107 10.89 1.65 -7.70
N LYS A 108 11.78 2.55 -8.11
CA LYS A 108 13.09 2.19 -8.66
C LYS A 108 13.90 1.36 -7.66
N ARG A 109 14.00 1.81 -6.40
CA ARG A 109 14.73 1.08 -5.35
C ARG A 109 14.12 -0.29 -5.06
N TRP A 110 12.81 -0.41 -5.06
CA TRP A 110 12.16 -1.72 -4.96
C TRP A 110 12.43 -2.60 -6.18
N GLY A 111 12.47 -2.03 -7.38
CA GLY A 111 12.92 -2.75 -8.58
C GLY A 111 14.34 -3.31 -8.43
N GLU A 112 15.28 -2.48 -8.00
CA GLU A 112 16.68 -2.85 -7.71
C GLU A 112 16.79 -3.93 -6.62
N GLY A 113 15.85 -3.96 -5.67
CA GLY A 113 15.85 -4.85 -4.49
C GLY A 113 15.60 -6.34 -4.79
N GLY A 114 15.36 -6.73 -6.04
CA GLY A 114 15.34 -8.14 -6.40
C GLY A 114 14.02 -8.88 -6.13
N TYR A 115 12.92 -8.19 -5.81
CA TYR A 115 11.61 -8.82 -5.60
C TYR A 115 11.08 -9.51 -6.87
N GLY A 116 10.40 -10.65 -6.70
CA GLY A 116 9.70 -11.32 -7.78
C GLY A 116 8.50 -10.51 -8.27
N SER A 117 7.77 -9.92 -7.32
CA SER A 117 6.59 -9.12 -7.57
C SER A 117 6.56 -7.87 -6.68
N ILE A 118 6.01 -6.78 -7.22
CA ILE A 118 5.85 -5.49 -6.55
C ILE A 118 4.39 -5.07 -6.70
N LEU A 119 3.70 -4.87 -5.57
CA LEU A 119 2.39 -4.22 -5.58
C LEU A 119 2.56 -2.71 -5.41
N THR A 120 1.80 -1.94 -6.18
CA THR A 120 1.73 -0.50 -5.92
C THR A 120 1.01 -0.22 -4.61
N GLY A 121 1.12 1.00 -4.10
CA GLY A 121 0.14 1.55 -3.18
C GLY A 121 -1.22 1.75 -3.83
N ASN A 122 -2.17 2.27 -3.04
CA ASN A 122 -3.53 2.52 -3.47
C ASN A 122 -3.57 3.47 -4.67
N ILE A 123 -3.91 2.94 -5.86
CA ILE A 123 -4.22 3.73 -7.04
C ILE A 123 -5.71 4.05 -6.98
N MET A 124 -6.01 5.32 -6.72
CA MET A 124 -7.38 5.80 -6.59
C MET A 124 -7.99 6.08 -7.96
N ILE A 125 -9.30 5.88 -8.07
CA ILE A 125 -10.07 6.09 -9.32
C ILE A 125 -10.83 7.42 -9.34
N GLU A 126 -10.84 8.16 -8.23
CA GLU A 126 -11.49 9.46 -8.07
C GLU A 126 -10.55 10.46 -7.39
N TYR A 127 -10.84 11.75 -7.54
CA TYR A 127 -9.96 12.82 -7.03
C TYR A 127 -10.23 13.20 -5.56
N ASP A 128 -11.37 12.80 -5.04
CA ASP A 128 -11.87 13.13 -3.71
C ASP A 128 -12.33 11.90 -2.91
N GLN A 129 -12.44 10.72 -3.51
CA GLN A 129 -12.57 9.45 -2.77
C GLN A 129 -11.18 8.83 -2.58
N LEU A 130 -10.47 9.24 -1.53
CA LEU A 130 -9.06 8.86 -1.29
C LEU A 130 -8.87 8.15 0.05
N GLU A 131 -8.02 7.12 0.09
CA GLU A 131 -7.56 6.56 1.38
C GLU A 131 -6.68 7.58 2.12
N ALA A 132 -5.79 8.25 1.40
CA ALA A 132 -4.96 9.32 1.94
C ALA A 132 -4.58 10.37 0.90
N MET A 133 -4.33 11.59 1.37
CA MET A 133 -3.70 12.62 0.55
C MET A 133 -2.33 12.13 0.07
N GLY A 134 -2.04 12.38 -1.21
CA GLY A 134 -0.80 11.92 -1.84
C GLY A 134 -0.83 10.45 -2.30
N ASN A 135 -1.98 9.76 -2.28
CA ASN A 135 -2.15 8.54 -3.06
C ASN A 135 -2.05 8.85 -4.57
N PRO A 136 -1.49 7.94 -5.40
CA PRO A 136 -1.56 8.05 -6.84
C PRO A 136 -3.02 7.92 -7.33
N ILE A 137 -3.39 8.66 -8.38
CA ILE A 137 -4.77 8.69 -8.90
C ILE A 137 -4.74 8.44 -10.42
N ILE A 138 -5.51 7.47 -10.90
CA ILE A 138 -5.85 7.25 -12.31
C ILE A 138 -7.37 7.36 -12.44
N PRO A 139 -7.89 8.55 -12.77
CA PRO A 139 -9.33 8.79 -12.85
C PRO A 139 -9.92 8.18 -14.13
N LEU A 140 -11.19 7.79 -14.07
CA LEU A 140 -11.88 7.10 -15.18
C LEU A 140 -12.06 7.97 -16.44
N GLU A 141 -12.18 9.29 -16.29
CA GLU A 141 -12.58 10.20 -17.36
C GLU A 141 -11.41 10.85 -18.12
N LEU A 142 -10.15 10.59 -17.73
CA LEU A 142 -9.01 11.18 -18.41
C LEU A 142 -8.57 10.36 -19.61
N GLU A 143 -8.26 11.07 -20.70
CA GLU A 143 -7.46 10.52 -21.79
C GLU A 143 -6.11 10.05 -21.25
N ILE A 144 -5.62 8.90 -21.74
CA ILE A 144 -4.34 8.28 -21.35
C ILE A 144 -3.18 9.06 -21.99
N SER A 145 -3.04 10.33 -21.61
CA SER A 145 -2.06 11.26 -22.16
C SER A 145 -1.64 12.32 -21.12
N GLY A 146 -0.49 12.95 -21.36
CA GLY A 146 0.00 14.05 -20.53
C GLY A 146 0.78 13.62 -19.28
N PRO A 147 1.10 14.60 -18.40
CA PRO A 147 2.14 14.43 -17.38
C PRO A 147 1.83 13.34 -16.35
N ARG A 148 0.55 13.09 -16.06
CA ARG A 148 0.11 12.00 -15.16
C ARG A 148 0.54 10.64 -15.69
N PHE A 149 0.17 10.33 -16.93
CA PHE A 149 0.43 9.03 -17.53
C PHE A 149 1.91 8.84 -17.86
N GLU A 150 2.63 9.90 -18.23
CA GLU A 150 4.09 9.84 -18.35
C GLU A 150 4.77 9.51 -17.01
N ALA A 151 4.30 10.09 -15.90
CA ALA A 151 4.84 9.78 -14.57
C ALA A 151 4.53 8.34 -14.12
N PHE A 152 3.32 7.83 -14.39
CA PHE A 152 3.00 6.41 -14.14
C PHE A 152 3.83 5.46 -15.01
N LYS A 153 4.06 5.82 -16.26
CA LYS A 153 4.90 5.06 -17.19
C LYS A 153 6.36 5.04 -16.73
N GLU A 154 6.89 6.17 -16.26
CA GLU A 154 8.22 6.26 -15.67
C GLU A 154 8.33 5.35 -14.42
N LEU A 155 7.36 5.44 -13.50
CA LEU A 155 7.28 4.60 -12.30
C LEU A 155 7.30 3.10 -12.67
N ALA A 156 6.42 2.69 -13.57
CA ALA A 156 6.32 1.29 -14.00
C ALA A 156 7.59 0.81 -14.71
N THR A 157 8.23 1.69 -15.50
CA THR A 157 9.47 1.36 -16.22
C THR A 157 10.62 1.16 -15.23
N ALA A 158 10.78 2.09 -14.27
CA ALA A 158 11.83 2.01 -13.27
C ALA A 158 11.67 0.78 -12.35
N ALA A 159 10.45 0.48 -11.92
CA ALA A 159 10.18 -0.68 -11.06
C ALA A 159 10.45 -2.03 -11.75
N LYS A 160 10.17 -2.12 -13.05
CA LYS A 160 10.30 -3.37 -13.83
C LYS A 160 11.70 -3.59 -14.40
N ALA A 161 12.59 -2.61 -14.32
CA ALA A 161 13.91 -2.62 -14.97
C ALA A 161 14.76 -3.86 -14.64
N HIS A 162 14.53 -4.47 -13.47
CA HIS A 162 15.26 -5.65 -12.99
C HIS A 162 14.43 -6.94 -12.98
N GLY A 163 13.36 -7.03 -13.79
CA GLY A 163 12.61 -8.26 -14.02
C GLY A 163 11.53 -8.58 -12.98
N SER A 164 11.19 -7.62 -12.11
CA SER A 164 10.05 -7.74 -11.21
C SER A 164 8.73 -7.63 -11.99
N LEU A 165 7.72 -8.42 -11.62
CA LEU A 165 6.34 -8.14 -12.01
C LEU A 165 5.85 -6.94 -11.19
N ILE A 166 5.07 -6.05 -11.81
CA ILE A 166 4.40 -4.95 -11.10
C ILE A 166 2.89 -5.07 -11.31
N VAL A 167 2.14 -4.93 -10.23
CA VAL A 167 0.68 -4.99 -10.24
C VAL A 167 0.14 -3.74 -9.54
N GLY A 168 -0.73 -3.01 -10.24
CA GLY A 168 -1.40 -1.84 -9.70
C GLY A 168 -2.55 -2.23 -8.76
N GLN A 169 -2.53 -1.74 -7.53
CA GLN A 169 -3.63 -1.92 -6.58
C GLN A 169 -4.69 -0.83 -6.79
N VAL A 170 -5.68 -1.11 -7.64
CA VAL A 170 -6.82 -0.19 -7.85
C VAL A 170 -7.72 -0.22 -6.62
N SER A 171 -8.03 0.95 -6.07
CA SER A 171 -8.70 1.07 -4.76
C SER A 171 -9.77 2.15 -4.77
N HIS A 172 -10.81 1.93 -3.94
CA HIS A 172 -11.79 2.93 -3.54
C HIS A 172 -12.12 2.73 -2.05
N PRO A 173 -11.86 3.70 -1.16
CA PRO A 173 -11.96 3.56 0.30
C PRO A 173 -13.39 3.46 0.82
N GLY A 174 -14.37 3.90 0.02
CA GLY A 174 -15.75 3.99 0.44
C GLY A 174 -15.90 4.91 1.65
N ARG A 175 -16.56 4.43 2.72
CA ARG A 175 -16.80 5.22 3.94
C ARG A 175 -15.54 5.52 4.78
N GLN A 176 -14.38 4.95 4.44
CA GLN A 176 -13.13 5.17 5.18
C GLN A 176 -12.39 6.46 4.75
N VAL A 177 -12.93 7.23 3.79
CA VAL A 177 -12.35 8.53 3.44
C VAL A 177 -12.40 9.48 4.64
N GLU A 178 -11.29 10.17 4.89
CA GLU A 178 -11.26 11.20 5.91
C GLU A 178 -12.21 12.36 5.55
N ASN A 179 -13.01 12.83 6.53
CA ASN A 179 -14.02 13.89 6.34
C ASN A 179 -13.44 15.20 5.75
N ARG A 180 -12.15 15.48 5.96
CA ARG A 180 -11.47 16.66 5.37
C ARG A 180 -11.25 16.55 3.86
N ILE A 181 -11.31 15.35 3.30
CA ILE A 181 -11.17 15.08 1.86
C ILE A 181 -12.56 15.03 1.22
N GLN A 182 -13.47 14.25 1.79
CA GLN A 182 -14.84 14.08 1.31
C GLN A 182 -15.81 13.97 2.49
N LYS A 183 -16.78 14.89 2.54
CA LYS A 183 -17.79 14.93 3.61
C LYS A 183 -18.90 13.89 3.40
N ASN A 184 -19.16 13.53 2.15
CA ASN A 184 -20.21 12.59 1.77
C ASN A 184 -19.59 11.43 0.97
N PRO A 185 -18.85 10.51 1.63
CA PRO A 185 -18.22 9.39 0.94
C PRO A 185 -19.27 8.41 0.40
N ILE A 186 -18.97 7.78 -0.74
CA ILE A 186 -19.85 6.75 -1.32
C ILE A 186 -19.65 5.45 -0.56
N SER A 187 -20.73 4.79 -0.16
CA SER A 187 -20.67 3.48 0.50
C SER A 187 -21.87 2.62 0.14
N ALA A 188 -21.82 1.33 0.49
CA ALA A 188 -22.92 0.39 0.26
C ALA A 188 -24.12 0.60 1.20
N SER A 189 -23.93 1.28 2.33
CA SER A 189 -24.99 1.63 3.28
C SER A 189 -24.65 2.93 4.03
N ASP A 190 -25.63 3.50 4.71
CA ASP A 190 -25.55 4.75 5.50
C ASP A 190 -25.01 4.56 6.94
N ILE A 191 -24.39 3.41 7.22
CA ILE A 191 -23.86 3.09 8.55
C ILE A 191 -22.49 3.77 8.73
N GLN A 192 -22.40 4.68 9.70
CA GLN A 192 -21.15 5.33 10.07
C GLN A 192 -20.20 4.36 10.78
N LEU A 193 -18.89 4.46 10.52
CA LEU A 193 -17.89 3.72 11.29
C LEU A 193 -17.71 4.37 12.67
N GLU A 194 -17.72 3.55 13.71
CA GLU A 194 -17.22 3.92 15.04
C GLU A 194 -15.68 3.94 14.97
N GLY A 195 -15.06 5.03 15.40
CA GLY A 195 -13.62 5.25 15.33
C GLY A 195 -13.08 5.89 16.60
#